data_AF-A0A7V0UEJ6-F1
#
_entry.id   AF-A0A7V0UEJ6-F1
#
_cell.length_a   1.000
_cell.length_b   1.000
_cell.length_c   1.000
_cell.angle_alpha   90.00
_cell.angle_beta   90.00
_cell.angle_gamma   90.00
#
_symmetry.space_group_name_H-M   'P 1'
#
loop_
_entity.id
_entity.type
_entity.pdbx_description
1 polymer ?
#
loop_
_entity_poly.entity_id
_entity_poly.type
_entity_poly.pdbx_seq_one_letter_code
_entity_poly.pdbx_strand_id
1 'polypeptide(L)' 'MLKRLVFFTIVFAVAGWLLVSPSMATKEIAKKEQKSCLTCHVKNGEKELNEAGEYYKANKTLDGFKKKK' A
#
# COMPACT_ATOMS: atom_id res chain seq x y z
N MET A 1 29.19 8.76 -28.61
CA MET A 1 28.91 8.91 -27.16
C MET A 1 27.42 9.09 -26.87
N LEU A 2 26.68 9.87 -27.68
CA LEU A 2 25.23 10.12 -27.48
C LEU A 2 24.35 8.85 -27.42
N LYS A 3 24.61 7.84 -28.27
CA LYS A 3 23.87 6.56 -28.25
C LYS A 3 24.03 5.75 -26.96
N ARG A 4 25.19 5.83 -26.29
CA ARG A 4 25.42 5.18 -25.00
C ARG A 4 24.71 5.92 -23.87
N LEU A 5 24.69 7.25 -23.93
CA LEU A 5 23.96 8.09 -22.96
C LEU A 5 22.45 7.85 -23.02
N VAL A 6 21.89 7.78 -24.23
CA VAL A 6 20.46 7.46 -24.46
C VAL A 6 20.12 6.05 -23.99
N PHE A 7 21.02 5.08 -24.19
CA PHE A 7 20.81 3.72 -23.68
C PHE A 7 20.77 3.69 -22.15
N PHE A 8 21.70 4.38 -21.48
CA PHE A 8 21.71 4.46 -20.02
C PHE A 8 20.48 5.17 -19.45
N THR A 9 20.00 6.26 -20.06
CA THR A 9 18.80 6.96 -19.59
C THR A 9 17.53 6.11 -19.74
N ILE A 10 17.40 5.35 -20.84
CA ILE A 10 16.27 4.43 -21.04
C ILE A 10 16.30 3.30 -20.01
N VAL A 11 17.46 2.70 -19.75
CA VAL A 11 17.59 1.63 -18.76
C VAL A 11 17.23 2.12 -17.35
N PHE A 12 17.71 3.30 -16.96
CA PHE A 12 17.37 3.90 -15.66
C PHE A 12 15.89 4.29 -15.55
N ALA A 13 15.28 4.79 -16.62
CA ALA A 13 13.86 5.13 -16.64
C ALA A 13 12.97 3.90 -16.48
N VAL A 14 13.30 2.79 -17.15
CA VAL A 14 12.57 1.52 -17.03
C VAL A 14 12.76 0.91 -15.63
N ALA A 15 13.96 0.96 -15.08
CA ALA A 15 14.23 0.50 -13.72
C ALA A 15 13.46 1.31 -12.66
N GLY A 16 13.31 2.63 -12.83
CA GLY A 16 12.52 3.48 -11.96
C GLY A 16 11.02 3.16 -11.99
N TRP A 17 10.49 2.75 -13.14
CA TRP A 17 9.06 2.40 -13.28
C TRP A 17 8.70 1.10 -12.55
N LEU A 18 9.62 0.14 -12.48
CA LEU A 18 9.40 -1.14 -11.78
C LEU A 18 9.33 -1.00 -10.25
N LEU A 19 9.79 0.11 -9.68
CA LEU A 19 9.76 0.36 -8.24
C LEU A 19 8.46 1.04 -7.77
N VAL A 20 7.60 1.49 -8.69
CA VAL A 20 6.28 2.03 -8.36
C VAL A 20 5.34 0.86 -8.09
N SER A 21 5.37 0.37 -6.86
CA SER A 21 4.37 -0.58 -6.37
C SER A 21 3.04 0.16 -6.25
N PRO A 22 2.00 -0.12 -7.06
CA PRO A 22 0.66 0.31 -6.69
C PRO A 22 0.35 -0.37 -5.35
N SER A 23 -0.19 0.36 -4.39
CA SER A 23 -0.63 -0.19 -3.11
C SER A 23 -1.67 -1.30 -3.38
N MET A 24 -1.21 -2.54 -3.54
CA MET A 24 -2.02 -3.73 -3.81
C MET A 24 -2.87 -4.12 -2.59
N ALA A 25 -2.79 -3.34 -1.51
CA ALA A 25 -3.41 -3.60 -0.23
C ALA A 25 -4.93 -3.36 -0.19
N THR A 26 -5.60 -2.97 -1.28
CA THR A 26 -6.99 -2.48 -1.17
C THR A 26 -8.07 -3.51 -1.54
N LYS A 27 -7.87 -4.37 -2.53
CA LYS A 27 -8.94 -5.32 -2.95
C LYS A 27 -8.84 -6.68 -2.28
N GLU A 28 -7.64 -7.24 -2.17
CA GLU A 28 -7.45 -8.57 -1.58
C GLU A 28 -7.66 -8.55 -0.07
N ILE A 29 -7.16 -7.51 0.62
CA ILE A 29 -7.37 -7.32 2.05
C ILE A 29 -8.85 -7.05 2.34
N ALA A 30 -9.51 -6.21 1.55
CA ALA A 30 -10.95 -5.99 1.70
C ALA A 30 -11.77 -7.29 1.53
N LYS A 31 -11.39 -8.15 0.58
CA LYS A 31 -12.01 -9.47 0.40
C LYS A 31 -11.73 -10.43 1.56
N LYS A 32 -10.50 -10.43 2.09
CA LYS A 32 -10.09 -11.28 3.21
C LYS A 32 -10.82 -10.90 4.50
N GLU A 33 -10.79 -9.61 4.83
CA GLU A 33 -11.31 -9.13 6.11
C GLU A 33 -12.82 -8.88 6.08
N GLN A 34 -13.39 -8.54 4.91
CA GLN A 34 -14.81 -8.22 4.73
C GLN A 34 -15.34 -7.15 5.70
N LYS A 35 -14.46 -6.23 6.11
CA LYS A 35 -14.77 -5.13 7.03
C LYS A 35 -15.05 -3.84 6.26
N SER A 36 -15.74 -2.91 6.91
CA SER A 36 -15.93 -1.55 6.39
C SER A 36 -14.58 -0.86 6.17
N CYS A 37 -14.48 0.02 5.17
CA CYS A 37 -13.28 0.84 4.96
C CYS A 37 -12.90 1.63 6.21
N LEU A 38 -13.90 2.10 6.97
CA LEU A 38 -13.70 2.84 8.22
C LEU A 38 -13.13 1.98 9.36
N THR A 39 -13.09 0.65 9.18
CA THR A 39 -12.38 -0.22 10.13
C THR A 39 -10.90 0.09 10.13
N CYS A 40 -10.27 0.31 8.97
CA CYS A 40 -8.84 0.59 8.88
C CYS A 40 -8.53 2.06 8.58
N HIS A 41 -9.46 2.79 7.95
CA HIS A 41 -9.27 4.18 7.55
C HIS A 41 -10.01 5.16 8.46
N VAL A 42 -9.46 6.36 8.60
CA VAL A 42 -10.13 7.46 9.33
C VAL A 42 -11.36 7.92 8.56
N LYS A 43 -11.26 8.03 7.24
CA LYS A 43 -12.36 8.37 6.33
C LYS A 43 -12.37 7.46 5.11
N ASN A 44 -13.56 7.28 4.54
CA ASN A 44 -13.74 6.42 3.38
C ASN A 44 -13.05 7.03 2.15
N GLY A 45 -12.22 6.27 1.45
CA GLY A 45 -11.48 6.74 0.26
C GLY A 45 -10.17 7.49 0.55
N GLU A 46 -9.86 7.77 1.82
CA GLU A 46 -8.57 8.36 2.20
C GLU A 46 -7.53 7.28 2.51
N LYS A 47 -6.25 7.59 2.30
CA LYS A 47 -5.13 6.67 2.62
C LYS A 47 -4.75 6.67 4.10
N GLU A 48 -5.27 7.63 4.87
CA GLU A 48 -4.99 7.77 6.30
C GLU A 48 -5.57 6.58 7.06
N LEU A 49 -4.72 5.94 7.86
CA LEU A 49 -5.07 4.77 8.66
C LEU A 49 -5.35 5.19 10.10
N ASN A 50 -6.33 4.53 10.71
CA ASN A 50 -6.58 4.63 12.14
C ASN A 50 -5.72 3.59 12.90
N GLU A 51 -5.90 3.48 14.21
CA GLU A 51 -5.17 2.51 15.04
C GLU A 51 -5.28 1.07 14.56
N ALA A 52 -6.46 0.64 14.08
CA ALA A 52 -6.66 -0.71 13.57
C ALA A 52 -5.97 -0.90 12.21
N GLY A 53 -5.99 0.13 11.36
CA GLY A 53 -5.27 0.14 10.09
C GLY A 53 -3.76 0.04 10.27
N GLU A 54 -3.19 0.80 11.23
CA GLU A 54 -1.77 0.71 11.57
C GLU A 54 -1.43 -0.65 12.21
N TYR A 55 -2.30 -1.19 13.06
CA TYR A 55 -2.13 -2.55 13.58
C TYR A 55 -2.11 -3.60 12.47
N TYR A 56 -3.04 -3.52 11.52
CA TYR A 56 -3.08 -4.42 10.38
C TYR A 56 -1.84 -4.28 9.49
N LYS A 57 -1.37 -3.06 9.28
CA LYS A 57 -0.16 -2.81 8.49
C LYS A 57 1.06 -3.52 9.07
N ALA A 58 1.18 -3.54 10.40
CA ALA A 58 2.23 -4.23 11.13
C ALA A 58 2.03 -5.76 11.22
N ASN A 59 0.81 -6.22 11.52
CA ASN A 59 0.53 -7.63 11.86
C ASN A 59 -0.07 -8.45 10.71
N LYS A 60 -0.50 -7.80 9.62
CA LYS A 60 -1.22 -8.39 8.47
C LYS A 60 -2.50 -9.16 8.84
N THR A 61 -3.03 -8.90 10.02
CA THR A 61 -4.30 -9.41 10.54
C THR A 61 -4.95 -8.38 11.47
N LEU A 62 -6.27 -8.41 11.60
CA LEU A 62 -7.01 -7.70 12.65
C LEU A 62 -7.20 -8.57 13.90
N ASP A 63 -6.79 -9.84 13.86
CA ASP A 63 -6.89 -10.75 15.00
C ASP A 63 -6.06 -10.24 16.17
N GLY A 64 -6.67 -10.19 17.36
CA GLY A 64 -6.01 -9.68 18.57
C GLY A 64 -5.96 -8.15 18.67
N PHE A 65 -6.42 -7.39 17.66
CA PHE A 65 -6.59 -5.95 17.80
C PHE A 65 -7.67 -5.64 18.84
N LYS A 66 -7.27 -5.02 19.95
CA LYS A 66 -8.18 -4.50 20.96
C LYS A 66 -8.15 -2.99 20.87
N LYS A 67 -9.26 -2.41 20.41
CA LYS A 67 -9.44 -0.96 20.41
C LYS A 67 -9.30 -0.47 21.86
N LYS A 68 -8.34 0.41 22.11
CA LYS A 68 -8.25 1.07 23.42
C LYS A 68 -9.50 1.95 23.54
N LYS A 69 -10.26 1.72 24.61
CA LYS A 69 -11.54 2.40 24.86
C LYS A 69 -11.29 3.75 25.51
#